data_AF-A0A4Q3TB28-F1
#
_entry.id   AF-A0A4Q3TB28-F1
#
_cell.length_a   1.000
_cell.length_b   1.000
_cell.length_c   1.000
_cell.angle_alpha   90.00
_cell.angle_beta   90.00
_cell.angle_gamma   90.00
#
_symmetry.space_group_name_H-M   'P 1'
#
loop_
_entity.id
_entity.type
_entity.pdbx_description
1 polymer ?
#
loop_
_entity_poly.entity_id
_entity_poly.type
_entity_poly.pdbx_seq_one_letter_code
_entity_poly.pdbx_strand_id
1 'polypeptide(L)' 'ACSSSTLKEAASWGKVQTTHEQMVFAEATTVVPLIASDAYHRGAWKTRDKRRWAKLFGK' A
#
# COMPACT_ATOMS: atom_id res chain seq x y z
N ALA A 1 -1.31 3.15 23.44
CA ALA A 1 -0.71 3.62 22.18
C ALA A 1 -1.14 2.69 21.07
N CYS A 2 -1.91 3.16 20.09
CA CYS A 2 -2.36 2.34 18.96
C CYS A 2 -1.31 2.27 17.82
N SER A 3 -0.18 2.97 17.96
CA SER A 3 0.84 3.11 16.92
C SER A 3 1.81 1.93 16.83
N SER A 4 1.82 1.05 17.83
CA SER A 4 2.72 -0.12 17.90
C SER A 4 1.97 -1.45 18.07
N SER A 5 0.63 -1.43 17.99
CA SER A 5 -0.19 -2.64 18.03
C SER A 5 0.16 -3.55 16.85
N THR A 6 0.23 -4.85 17.11
CA THR A 6 0.56 -5.83 16.07
C THR A 6 -0.59 -5.97 15.08
N LEU A 7 -0.28 -6.38 13.85
CA LEU A 7 -1.29 -6.70 12.84
C LEU A 7 -2.28 -7.78 13.31
N LYS A 8 -1.84 -8.71 14.17
CA LYS A 8 -2.72 -9.72 14.82
C LYS A 8 -3.72 -9.09 15.78
N GLU A 9 -3.34 -8.03 16.47
CA GLU A 9 -4.26 -7.26 17.31
C GLU A 9 -5.22 -6.45 16.44
N ALA A 10 -4.78 -5.85 15.33
CA ALA A 10 -5.68 -5.17 14.41
C ALA A 10 -6.70 -6.13 13.74
N ALA A 11 -6.25 -7.36 13.44
CA ALA A 11 -7.09 -8.43 12.90
C ALA A 11 -8.10 -9.00 13.91
N SER A 12 -7.80 -9.01 15.22
CA SER A 12 -8.75 -9.51 16.24
C SER A 12 -10.02 -8.66 16.36
N TRP A 13 -9.95 -7.39 15.93
CA TRP A 13 -11.09 -6.48 15.83
C TRP A 13 -11.75 -6.47 14.44
N GLY A 14 -11.31 -7.33 13.51
CA GLY A 14 -11.83 -7.40 12.15
C GLY A 14 -11.43 -6.23 11.23
N LYS A 15 -10.44 -5.42 11.60
CA LYS A 15 -10.02 -4.23 10.83
C LYS A 15 -9.11 -4.56 9.65
N VAL A 16 -8.45 -5.72 9.68
CA VAL A 16 -7.46 -6.13 8.67
C VAL A 16 -7.61 -7.64 8.38
N GLN A 17 -7.44 -8.04 7.12
CA GLN A 17 -7.49 -9.44 6.68
C GLN A 17 -6.08 -10.05 6.58
N THR A 18 -5.81 -11.08 7.40
CA THR A 18 -4.48 -11.64 7.66
C THR A 18 -3.78 -12.36 6.49
N THR A 19 -4.34 -12.37 5.28
CA THR A 19 -3.80 -13.20 4.19
C THR A 19 -2.48 -12.67 3.59
N HIS A 20 -2.26 -11.35 3.58
CA HIS A 20 -1.06 -10.74 2.96
C HIS A 20 -0.55 -9.53 3.73
N GLU A 21 -0.52 -9.59 5.06
CA GLU A 21 -0.09 -8.46 5.88
C GLU A 21 1.37 -8.62 6.36
N GLN A 22 2.17 -7.56 6.28
CA GLN A 22 3.53 -7.51 6.80
C GLN A 22 3.82 -6.14 7.42
N MET A 23 4.38 -6.13 8.64
CA MET A 23 4.76 -4.90 9.34
C MET A 23 6.26 -4.67 9.22
N VAL A 24 6.67 -3.47 8.83
CA VAL A 24 8.07 -3.06 8.72
C VAL A 24 8.36 -2.04 9.82
N PHE A 25 9.30 -2.36 10.70
CA PHE A 25 9.73 -1.47 11.79
C PHE A 25 10.96 -0.68 11.35
N ALA A 26 10.73 0.48 10.74
CA ALA A 26 11.78 1.41 10.34
C ALA A 26 11.24 2.84 10.23
N GLU A 27 12.15 3.80 10.19
CA GLU A 27 11.80 5.21 9.97
C GLU A 27 11.29 5.40 8.53
N ALA A 28 10.09 5.98 8.39
CA ALA A 28 9.37 6.01 7.12
C ALA A 28 10.13 6.75 6.01
N THR A 29 10.88 7.81 6.33
CA THR A 29 11.63 8.60 5.35
C THR A 29 12.71 7.77 4.67
N THR A 30 13.31 6.79 5.37
CA THR A 30 14.30 5.88 4.77
C THR A 30 13.67 4.74 3.96
N VAL A 31 12.65 4.07 4.49
CA VAL A 31 12.15 2.83 3.86
C VAL A 31 11.07 3.04 2.82
N VAL A 32 10.24 4.09 2.93
CA VAL A 32 9.13 4.33 1.99
C VAL A 32 9.64 4.62 0.57
N PRO A 33 10.67 5.47 0.36
CA PRO A 33 11.21 5.70 -0.99
C PRO A 33 11.80 4.44 -1.62
N LEU A 34 12.42 3.57 -0.83
CA LEU A 34 12.98 2.30 -1.31
C LEU A 34 11.89 1.33 -1.78
N ILE A 35 10.84 1.16 -0.98
CA ILE A 35 9.67 0.32 -1.33
C ILE A 35 8.99 0.87 -2.59
N ALA A 36 8.79 2.19 -2.67
CA ALA A 36 8.19 2.84 -3.83
C ALA A 36 9.04 2.65 -5.09
N SER A 37 10.37 2.80 -4.97
CA SER A 37 11.31 2.60 -6.08
C SER A 37 11.25 1.17 -6.61
N ASP A 38 11.33 0.16 -5.74
CA ASP A 38 11.24 -1.25 -6.13
C ASP A 38 9.90 -1.56 -6.83
N ALA A 39 8.78 -1.14 -6.23
CA ALA A 39 7.45 -1.34 -6.81
C ALA A 39 7.28 -0.66 -8.18
N TYR A 40 7.87 0.52 -8.38
CA TYR A 40 7.84 1.24 -9.65
C TYR A 40 8.67 0.54 -10.74
N HIS A 41 9.90 0.14 -10.42
CA HIS A 41 10.83 -0.48 -11.37
C HIS A 41 10.42 -1.89 -11.79
N ARG A 42 9.69 -2.63 -10.95
CA ARG A 42 9.05 -3.90 -11.33
C ARG A 42 8.06 -3.77 -12.49
N GLY A 43 7.58 -2.57 -12.79
CA GLY A 43 6.80 -2.30 -14.00
C GLY A 43 5.38 -2.88 -14.00
N ALA A 44 4.88 -3.40 -12.87
CA ALA A 44 3.51 -3.90 -12.73
C ALA A 44 2.44 -2.83 -13.07
N TRP A 45 2.81 -1.55 -13.02
CA TRP A 45 1.93 -0.45 -13.42
C TRP A 45 1.70 -0.36 -14.93
N LYS A 46 2.59 -0.94 -15.76
CA LYS A 46 2.52 -0.81 -17.22
C LYS A 46 1.31 -1.52 -17.84
N THR A 47 0.83 -2.58 -17.20
CA THR A 47 -0.32 -3.38 -17.65
C THR A 47 -1.65 -2.89 -17.06
N ARG A 48 -1.63 -1.87 -16.19
CA ARG A 48 -2.85 -1.31 -15.61
C ARG A 48 -3.61 -0.47 -16.63
N ASP A 49 -4.94 -0.54 -16.58
CA ASP A 49 -5.80 0.31 -17.39
C ASP A 49 -5.54 1.79 -17.11
N LYS A 50 -5.23 2.54 -18.18
CA LYS A 50 -5.01 3.98 -18.11
C LYS A 50 -6.33 4.66 -17.79
N ARG A 51 -6.42 5.25 -16.60
CA ARG A 51 -7.61 5.98 -16.18
C ARG A 51 -7.70 7.31 -16.95
N ARG A 52 -8.62 7.38 -17.92
CA ARG A 52 -8.87 8.56 -18.77
C ARG A 52 -9.81 9.54 -18.06
N TRP A 53 -9.36 10.07 -16.91
CA TRP A 53 -10.18 10.93 -16.06
C TRP A 53 -10.70 12.20 -16.75
N ALA A 54 -9.97 12.72 -17.72
CA ALA A 54 -10.42 13.85 -18.55
C ALA A 54 -11.72 13.56 -19.32
N LYS A 55 -12.05 12.28 -19.56
CA LYS A 55 -13.28 11.84 -20.24
C LYS A 55 -14.42 11.54 -19.27
N LEU A 56 -14.20 11.64 -17.96
CA LEU A 56 -15.20 11.28 -16.96
C LEU A 56 -16.43 12.21 -16.98
N PHE A 57 -16.24 13.46 -17.44
CA PHE A 57 -17.30 14.48 -17.54
C PHE A 57 -17.47 15.03 -18.97
N GLY A 58 -16.83 14.41 -19.96
CA GLY A 58 -17.06 14.77 -21.36
C GLY A 58 -18.43 14.25 -21.79
N LYS A 59 -19.30 15.15 -22.27
CA LYS A 59 -20.62 14.84 -22.85
C LYS A 59 -20.57 13.68 -23.83
#